data_AF-H9BMI8-F1
#
_entry.id   AF-H9BMI8-F1
#
_cell.length_a   1.000
_cell.length_b   1.000
_cell.length_c   1.000
_cell.angle_alpha   90.00
_cell.angle_beta   90.00
_cell.angle_gamma   90.00
#
_symmetry.space_group_name_H-M   'P 1'
#
loop_
_entity.id
_entity.type
_entity.pdbx_description
1 polymer ?
#
loop_
_entity_poly.entity_id
_entity_poly.type
_entity_poly.pdbx_seq_one_letter_code
_entity_poly.pdbx_strand_id
1 'polypeptide(L)'
;MNRYVYVGSAYPTGFAMVIQILDTEEGLPTAPIEGVSGVWVDATGNTTVQVGWKAFQSWQPNGTVIFVFVELTDEDHLALARARLRKEMDDAVEWLNFHPLHYKHDLGIATSEEEAKLLAYKQYFVALGEVNSQPGYPASINWPVIPF
;
A
#
# COMPACT_ATOMS: atom_id res chain seq x y z
N MET A 1 18.65 -22.98 9.69
CA MET A 1 18.10 -21.71 9.18
C MET A 1 16.62 -21.65 9.41
N ASN A 2 16.21 -20.76 10.32
CA ASN A 2 14.81 -20.42 10.60
C ASN A 2 14.33 -19.39 9.58
N ARG A 3 13.04 -19.42 9.26
CA ARG A 3 12.39 -18.42 8.40
C ARG A 3 11.28 -17.73 9.18
N TYR A 4 11.39 -16.42 9.30
CA TYR A 4 10.39 -15.57 9.95
C TYR A 4 9.78 -14.61 8.93
N VAL A 5 8.47 -14.39 9.04
CA VAL A 5 7.76 -13.44 8.19
C VAL A 5 7.09 -12.37 9.02
N TYR A 6 7.26 -11.12 8.62
CA TYR A 6 6.54 -10.01 9.24
C TYR A 6 5.21 -9.82 8.53
N VAL A 7 4.14 -10.10 9.26
CA VAL A 7 2.76 -9.94 8.78
C VAL A 7 2.23 -8.61 9.29
N GLY A 8 1.91 -7.70 8.39
CA GLY A 8 1.31 -6.42 8.75
C GLY A 8 0.14 -6.04 7.85
N SER A 9 -0.52 -4.94 8.20
CA SER A 9 -1.72 -4.49 7.51
C SER A 9 -1.40 -3.72 6.24
N ALA A 10 -2.01 -4.13 5.12
CA ALA A 10 -2.01 -3.42 3.85
C ALA A 10 -3.02 -2.27 3.91
N TYR A 11 -2.57 -1.11 4.38
CA TYR A 11 -3.40 0.09 4.37
C TYR A 11 -3.69 0.52 2.91
N PRO A 12 -4.94 0.88 2.55
CA PRO A 12 -6.13 1.03 3.39
C PRO A 12 -7.10 -0.17 3.38
N THR A 13 -6.76 -1.29 2.74
CA THR A 13 -7.65 -2.47 2.67
C THR A 13 -7.82 -3.21 4.01
N GLY A 14 -6.82 -3.10 4.90
CA GLY A 14 -6.79 -3.86 6.15
C GLY A 14 -6.37 -5.33 5.97
N PHE A 15 -5.98 -5.76 4.76
CA PHE A 15 -5.48 -7.12 4.55
C PHE A 15 -4.19 -7.35 5.31
N ALA A 16 -4.09 -8.46 6.04
CA ALA A 16 -2.80 -8.89 6.54
C ALA A 16 -1.97 -9.43 5.36
N MET A 17 -0.74 -8.95 5.20
CA MET A 17 0.18 -9.35 4.15
C MET A 17 1.58 -9.57 4.70
N VAL A 18 2.34 -10.43 4.02
CA VAL A 18 3.77 -10.60 4.26
C VAL A 18 4.50 -9.36 3.74
N ILE A 19 5.07 -8.58 4.64
CA ILE A 19 5.81 -7.35 4.31
C ILE A 19 7.30 -7.63 4.18
N GLN A 20 7.80 -8.55 5.00
CA GLN A 20 9.21 -8.91 5.02
C GLN A 20 9.37 -10.38 5.33
N ILE A 21 10.41 -10.98 4.75
CA ILE A 21 10.90 -12.30 5.09
C ILE A 21 12.32 -12.13 5.66
N LEU A 22 12.61 -12.83 6.75
CA LEU A 22 13.92 -12.88 7.39
C LEU A 22 14.33 -14.34 7.59
N ASP A 23 15.40 -14.75 6.93
CA ASP A 23 16.05 -16.03 7.15
C ASP A 23 17.24 -15.82 8.09
N THR A 24 17.26 -16.52 9.24
CA THR A 24 18.30 -16.35 10.28
C THR A 24 18.47 -17.63 11.10
N GLU A 25 19.64 -17.82 11.71
CA GLU A 25 19.87 -18.87 12.72
C GLU A 25 19.48 -18.41 14.14
N GLU A 26 19.18 -17.11 14.31
CA GLU A 26 18.69 -16.54 15.56
C GLU A 26 17.23 -16.94 15.84
N GLY A 27 16.76 -16.63 17.05
CA GLY A 27 15.37 -16.84 17.46
C GLY A 27 14.40 -15.84 16.83
N LEU A 28 13.11 -15.99 17.14
CA LEU A 28 12.03 -15.15 16.62
C LEU A 28 12.31 -13.65 16.89
N PRO A 29 12.36 -12.80 15.86
CA PRO A 29 12.54 -11.36 16.04
C PRO A 29 11.38 -10.75 16.83
N THR A 30 11.69 -9.76 17.66
CA THR A 30 10.69 -9.03 18.46
C THR A 30 10.56 -7.57 18.06
N ALA A 31 11.53 -7.03 17.31
CA ALA A 31 11.51 -5.66 16.85
C ALA A 31 10.45 -5.48 15.75
N PRO A 32 9.53 -4.50 15.87
CA PRO A 32 8.59 -4.17 14.80
C PRO A 32 9.32 -3.54 13.60
N ILE A 33 8.66 -3.53 12.44
CA ILE A 33 9.11 -2.74 11.29
C ILE A 33 8.63 -1.30 11.48
N GLU A 34 9.53 -0.34 11.32
CA GLU A 34 9.19 1.08 11.45
C GLU A 34 8.08 1.47 10.47
N GLY A 35 7.09 2.20 10.96
CA GLY A 35 5.96 2.66 10.15
C GLY A 35 4.93 1.59 9.80
N VAL A 36 5.09 0.33 10.24
CA VAL A 36 4.12 -0.73 9.98
C VAL A 36 3.69 -1.43 11.27
N SER A 37 2.38 -1.48 11.49
CA SER A 37 1.80 -2.34 12.51
C SER A 37 1.70 -3.79 12.01
N GLY A 38 2.29 -4.72 12.75
CA GLY A 38 2.35 -6.13 12.39
C GLY A 38 3.02 -7.00 13.45
N VAL A 39 3.16 -8.28 13.13
CA VAL A 39 3.76 -9.31 14.00
C VAL A 39 4.73 -10.18 13.22
N TRP A 40 5.78 -10.64 13.91
CA TRP A 40 6.63 -11.71 13.39
C TRP A 40 5.94 -13.06 13.59
N VAL A 41 6.01 -13.89 12.56
CA VAL A 41 5.43 -15.24 12.52
C VAL A 41 6.50 -16.23 12.09
N ASP A 42 6.59 -17.36 12.80
CA ASP A 42 7.44 -18.48 12.38
C ASP A 42 6.85 -19.16 11.14
N ALA A 43 7.63 -19.14 10.07
CA ALA A 43 7.32 -19.76 8.78
C ALA A 43 8.45 -20.72 8.36
N THR A 44 9.24 -21.24 9.30
CA THR A 44 10.39 -22.13 9.03
C THR A 44 9.98 -23.37 8.21
N GLY A 45 8.77 -23.89 8.43
CA GLY A 45 8.22 -25.00 7.64
C GLY A 45 7.67 -24.62 6.26
N ASN A 46 7.65 -23.33 5.91
CA ASN A 46 7.08 -22.82 4.67
C ASN A 46 8.15 -22.06 3.87
N THR A 47 8.84 -22.78 2.98
CA THR A 47 9.89 -22.19 2.13
C THR A 47 9.34 -21.49 0.89
N THR A 48 8.03 -21.55 0.63
CA THR A 48 7.41 -20.99 -0.58
C THR A 48 6.81 -19.60 -0.38
N VAL A 49 6.52 -19.21 0.86
CA VAL A 49 6.01 -17.87 1.21
C VAL A 49 6.85 -16.76 0.58
N GLN A 50 6.19 -15.75 0.03
CA GLN A 50 6.83 -14.58 -0.59
C GLN A 50 6.32 -13.28 0.04
N VAL A 51 7.12 -12.23 -0.07
CA VAL A 51 6.68 -10.86 0.21
C VAL A 51 5.52 -10.50 -0.73
N GLY A 52 4.50 -9.83 -0.20
CA GLY A 52 3.28 -9.47 -0.92
C GLY A 52 2.18 -10.53 -0.86
N TRP A 53 2.45 -11.73 -0.33
CA TRP A 53 1.38 -12.72 -0.13
C TRP A 53 0.43 -12.31 0.99
N LYS A 54 -0.85 -12.62 0.79
CA LYS A 54 -1.89 -12.41 1.80
C LYS A 54 -1.71 -13.42 2.93
N ALA A 55 -1.86 -12.97 4.16
CA ALA A 55 -1.78 -13.77 5.37
C ALA A 55 -3.12 -13.75 6.09
N PHE A 56 -3.58 -14.89 6.58
CA PHE A 56 -4.74 -14.94 7.46
C PHE A 56 -4.59 -16.03 8.51
N GLN A 57 -5.29 -15.84 9.63
CA GLN A 57 -5.30 -16.79 10.73
C GLN A 57 -6.31 -17.90 10.45
N SER A 58 -5.88 -19.14 10.59
CA SER A 58 -6.73 -20.33 10.51
C SER A 58 -6.77 -21.00 11.88
N TRP A 59 -8.00 -21.20 12.37
CA TRP A 59 -8.27 -21.87 13.64
C TRP A 59 -8.31 -23.37 13.44
N GLN A 60 -7.42 -24.07 14.12
CA GLN A 60 -7.34 -25.52 14.05
C GLN A 60 -8.26 -26.17 15.09
N PRO A 61 -8.79 -27.38 14.82
CA PRO A 61 -9.68 -28.09 15.75
C PRO A 61 -9.05 -28.36 17.14
N ASN A 62 -7.72 -28.39 17.22
CA ASN A 62 -6.97 -28.56 18.46
C ASN A 62 -6.79 -27.26 19.27
N GLY A 63 -7.42 -26.16 18.86
CA GLY A 63 -7.35 -24.85 19.53
C GLY A 63 -6.12 -24.01 19.19
N THR A 64 -5.26 -24.47 18.27
CA THR A 64 -4.09 -23.69 17.81
C THR A 64 -4.49 -22.76 16.66
N VAL A 65 -3.88 -21.58 16.59
CA VAL A 65 -3.98 -20.68 15.43
C VAL A 65 -2.72 -20.80 14.59
N ILE A 66 -2.88 -21.03 13.29
CA ILE A 66 -1.78 -20.99 12.32
C ILE A 66 -1.97 -19.84 11.34
N PHE A 67 -0.87 -19.33 10.80
CA PHE A 67 -0.92 -18.43 9.66
C PHE A 67 -0.90 -19.22 8.36
N VAL A 68 -1.81 -18.87 7.45
CA VAL A 68 -1.85 -19.37 6.09
C VAL A 68 -1.46 -18.22 5.17
N PHE A 69 -0.50 -18.50 4.28
CA PHE A 69 0.01 -17.55 3.30
C PHE A 69 -0.47 -17.98 1.92
N VAL A 70 -1.09 -17.07 1.19
CA VAL A 70 -1.60 -17.31 -0.16
C VAL A 70 -1.17 -16.18 -1.08
N GLU A 71 -0.87 -16.53 -2.33
CA GLU A 71 -0.70 -15.55 -3.38
C GLU A 71 -1.97 -14.70 -3.54
N LEU A 72 -1.78 -13.43 -3.89
CA LEU A 72 -2.90 -12.52 -4.15
C LEU A 72 -3.68 -13.00 -5.38
N THR A 73 -4.99 -13.02 -5.24
CA THR A 73 -5.87 -13.21 -6.40
C THR A 73 -5.99 -11.92 -7.21
N ASP A 74 -6.48 -12.01 -8.45
CA ASP A 74 -6.82 -10.82 -9.25
C ASP A 74 -7.81 -9.89 -8.51
N GLU A 75 -8.74 -10.47 -7.75
CA GLU A 75 -9.68 -9.72 -6.91
C GLU A 75 -8.98 -8.99 -5.77
N ASP A 76 -8.00 -9.63 -5.11
CA ASP A 76 -7.19 -8.98 -4.08
C ASP A 76 -6.35 -7.84 -4.66
N HIS A 77 -5.71 -8.05 -5.81
CA HIS A 77 -4.97 -7.00 -6.52
C HIS A 77 -5.87 -5.82 -6.87
N LEU A 78 -7.08 -6.10 -7.38
CA LEU A 78 -8.07 -5.07 -7.68
C LEU A 78 -8.51 -4.29 -6.43
N ALA A 79 -8.74 -4.99 -5.31
CA ALA A 79 -9.10 -4.36 -4.05
C ALA A 79 -7.99 -3.44 -3.52
N LEU A 80 -6.74 -3.90 -3.54
CA LEU A 80 -5.56 -3.11 -3.16
C LEU A 80 -5.39 -1.89 -4.06
N ALA A 81 -5.48 -2.06 -5.38
CA ALA A 81 -5.36 -0.97 -6.34
C ALA A 81 -6.46 0.09 -6.13
N ARG A 82 -7.72 -0.33 -5.93
CA ARG A 82 -8.84 0.59 -5.69
C ARG A 82 -8.69 1.34 -4.38
N ALA A 83 -8.29 0.65 -3.32
CA ALA A 83 -8.12 1.26 -2.01
C ALA A 83 -7.00 2.29 -2.04
N ARG A 84 -5.85 1.97 -2.65
CA ARG A 84 -4.76 2.93 -2.83
C ARG A 84 -5.20 4.12 -3.69
N LEU A 85 -5.84 3.88 -4.83
CA LEU A 85 -6.33 4.96 -5.70
C LEU A 85 -7.28 5.91 -4.95
N ARG A 86 -8.22 5.36 -4.18
CA ARG A 86 -9.12 6.15 -3.33
C ARG A 86 -8.33 7.02 -2.37
N LYS A 87 -7.39 6.43 -1.62
CA LYS A 87 -6.57 7.16 -0.67
C LYS A 87 -5.79 8.30 -1.33
N GLU A 88 -5.07 8.02 -2.43
CA GLU A 88 -4.27 9.03 -3.14
C GLU A 88 -5.12 10.18 -3.69
N MET A 89 -6.34 9.88 -4.16
CA MET A 89 -7.30 10.91 -4.58
C MET A 89 -7.83 11.73 -3.41
N ASP A 90 -8.17 11.08 -2.30
CA ASP A 90 -8.68 11.75 -1.10
C ASP A 90 -7.60 12.67 -0.50
N ASP A 91 -6.36 12.17 -0.37
CA ASP A 91 -5.19 12.95 0.09
C ASP A 91 -4.93 14.18 -0.82
N ALA A 92 -5.06 14.02 -2.14
CA ALA A 92 -4.92 15.12 -3.10
C ALA A 92 -6.04 16.17 -2.93
N VAL A 93 -7.29 15.74 -2.81
CA VAL A 93 -8.43 16.64 -2.58
C VAL A 93 -8.26 17.39 -1.25
N GLU A 94 -7.84 16.70 -0.19
CA GLU A 94 -7.55 17.32 1.11
C GLU A 94 -6.45 18.37 0.99
N TRP A 95 -5.35 18.07 0.31
CA TRP A 95 -4.26 19.02 0.09
C TRP A 95 -4.74 20.32 -0.59
N LEU A 96 -5.59 20.22 -1.61
CA LEU A 96 -6.14 21.38 -2.33
C LEU A 96 -7.07 22.23 -1.44
N ASN A 97 -7.73 21.65 -0.45
CA ASN A 97 -8.54 22.41 0.51
C ASN A 97 -7.68 23.36 1.37
N PHE A 98 -6.46 22.98 1.69
CA PHE A 98 -5.50 23.82 2.43
C PHE A 98 -4.63 24.69 1.53
N HIS A 99 -4.60 24.42 0.24
CA HIS A 99 -3.88 25.17 -0.78
C HIS A 99 -4.86 25.60 -1.88
N PRO A 100 -5.63 26.69 -1.69
CA PRO A 100 -6.74 27.11 -2.57
C PRO A 100 -6.27 27.68 -3.93
N LEU A 101 -5.37 26.97 -4.61
CA LEU A 101 -4.68 27.41 -5.81
C LEU A 101 -5.66 27.66 -6.97
N HIS A 102 -6.73 26.88 -7.07
CA HIS A 102 -7.80 27.09 -8.05
C HIS A 102 -8.49 28.44 -7.84
N TYR A 103 -8.83 28.79 -6.60
CA TYR A 103 -9.41 30.10 -6.30
C TYR A 103 -8.44 31.24 -6.60
N LYS A 104 -7.15 31.07 -6.29
CA LYS A 104 -6.14 32.09 -6.59
C LYS A 104 -5.97 32.29 -8.11
N HIS A 105 -5.98 31.20 -8.87
CA HIS A 105 -5.94 31.22 -10.33
C HIS A 105 -7.18 31.95 -10.90
N ASP A 106 -8.38 31.53 -10.48
CA ASP A 106 -9.65 32.09 -10.97
C ASP A 106 -9.80 33.59 -10.64
N LEU A 107 -9.26 34.02 -9.49
CA LEU A 107 -9.24 35.43 -9.08
C LEU A 107 -8.10 36.24 -9.73
N GLY A 108 -7.19 35.59 -10.47
CA GLY A 108 -6.03 36.25 -11.09
C GLY A 108 -4.98 36.75 -10.09
N ILE A 109 -4.93 36.16 -8.90
CA ILE A 109 -4.01 36.55 -7.81
C ILE A 109 -2.93 35.48 -7.52
N ALA A 110 -2.90 34.40 -8.30
CA ALA A 110 -1.87 33.38 -8.19
C ALA A 110 -0.52 33.92 -8.67
N THR A 111 0.53 33.60 -7.92
CA THR A 111 1.91 33.80 -8.37
C THR A 111 2.30 32.75 -9.42
N SER A 112 3.37 32.98 -10.19
CA SER A 112 3.85 31.99 -11.18
C SER A 112 4.23 30.64 -10.56
N GLU A 113 4.72 30.62 -9.32
CA GLU A 113 5.02 29.38 -8.59
C GLU A 113 3.74 28.61 -8.27
N GLU A 114 2.68 29.32 -7.87
CA GLU A 114 1.39 28.74 -7.54
C GLU A 114 0.66 28.18 -8.76
N GLU A 115 0.78 28.87 -9.90
CA GLU A 115 0.30 28.35 -11.20
C GLU A 115 1.01 27.05 -11.57
N ALA A 116 2.34 26.98 -11.37
CA ALA A 116 3.10 25.76 -11.63
C ALA A 116 2.68 24.61 -10.71
N LYS A 117 2.45 24.88 -9.41
CA LYS A 117 1.94 23.88 -8.45
C LYS A 117 0.53 23.41 -8.83
N LEU A 118 -0.36 24.32 -9.22
CA LEU A 118 -1.71 23.97 -9.66
C LEU A 118 -1.68 23.09 -10.92
N LEU A 119 -0.79 23.40 -11.87
CA LEU A 119 -0.61 22.59 -13.07
C LEU A 119 -0.13 21.18 -12.72
N ALA A 120 0.89 21.06 -11.86
CA ALA A 120 1.41 19.76 -11.43
C ALA A 120 0.36 18.94 -10.68
N TYR A 121 -0.42 19.57 -9.79
CA TYR A 121 -1.57 18.95 -9.12
C TYR A 121 -2.59 18.39 -10.13
N LYS A 122 -2.98 19.19 -11.13
CA LYS A 122 -3.94 18.76 -12.17
C LYS A 122 -3.41 17.58 -12.99
N GLN A 123 -2.13 17.62 -13.37
CA GLN A 123 -1.47 16.52 -14.09
C GLN A 123 -1.44 15.23 -13.24
N TYR A 124 -1.12 15.35 -11.95
CA TYR A 124 -1.15 14.23 -11.02
C TYR A 124 -2.55 13.61 -10.91
N PHE A 125 -3.59 14.44 -10.76
CA PHE A 125 -4.97 13.96 -10.63
C PHE A 125 -5.46 13.24 -11.90
N VAL A 126 -5.09 13.75 -13.08
CA VAL A 126 -5.34 13.06 -14.36
C VAL A 126 -4.62 11.72 -14.40
N ALA A 127 -3.33 11.69 -14.06
CA ALA A 127 -2.54 10.46 -14.05
C ALA A 127 -3.11 9.40 -13.10
N LEU A 128 -3.63 9.80 -11.94
CA LEU A 128 -4.36 8.90 -11.03
C LEU A 128 -5.61 8.30 -11.70
N GLY A 129 -6.39 9.11 -12.40
CA GLY A 129 -7.58 8.66 -13.14
C GLY A 129 -7.28 7.64 -14.25
N GLU A 130 -6.05 7.63 -14.76
CA GLU A 130 -5.59 6.75 -15.84
C GLU A 130 -4.86 5.49 -15.35
N VAL A 131 -4.66 5.32 -14.04
CA VAL A 131 -3.98 4.15 -13.45
C VAL A 131 -4.57 2.81 -13.90
N ASN A 132 -5.90 2.75 -14.05
CA ASN A 132 -6.61 1.54 -14.48
C ASN A 132 -6.36 1.17 -15.95
N SER A 133 -5.80 2.07 -16.75
CA SER A 133 -5.51 1.88 -18.17
C SER A 133 -4.07 1.45 -18.42
N GLN A 134 -3.24 1.37 -17.37
CA GLN A 134 -1.85 0.93 -17.49
C GLN A 134 -1.75 -0.58 -17.80
N PRO A 135 -0.78 -1.00 -18.62
CA PRO A 135 -0.46 -2.41 -18.79
C PRO A 135 -0.09 -3.06 -17.45
N GLY A 136 -0.69 -4.21 -17.15
CA GLY A 136 -0.44 -4.95 -15.90
C GLY A 136 -1.37 -4.58 -14.75
N TYR A 137 -2.28 -3.63 -14.92
CA TYR A 137 -3.35 -3.39 -13.94
C TYR A 137 -4.22 -4.65 -13.75
N PRO A 138 -4.60 -5.02 -12.51
CA PRO A 138 -4.33 -4.32 -11.24
C PRO A 138 -3.06 -4.78 -10.50
N ALA A 139 -2.38 -5.82 -10.97
CA ALA A 139 -1.27 -6.45 -10.25
C ALA A 139 0.03 -5.62 -10.26
N SER A 140 0.29 -4.91 -11.35
CA SER A 140 1.48 -4.06 -11.54
C SER A 140 1.04 -2.67 -11.99
N ILE A 141 1.28 -1.67 -11.15
CA ILE A 141 0.88 -0.28 -11.39
C ILE A 141 2.09 0.63 -11.15
N ASN A 142 2.41 1.46 -12.14
CA ASN A 142 3.32 2.58 -11.96
C ASN A 142 2.55 3.77 -11.40
N TRP A 143 2.62 3.94 -10.08
CA TRP A 143 1.87 4.98 -9.39
C TRP A 143 2.43 6.37 -9.71
N PRO A 144 1.57 7.36 -10.03
CA PRO A 144 1.98 8.75 -10.19
C PRO A 144 2.69 9.24 -8.92
N VAL A 145 3.71 10.08 -9.09
CA VAL A 145 4.45 10.68 -7.97
C VAL A 145 3.72 11.95 -7.54
N ILE A 146 3.48 12.09 -6.23
CA ILE A 146 2.87 13.29 -5.64
C ILE A 146 3.81 14.49 -5.87
N PRO A 147 3.38 15.57 -6.55
CA PRO A 147 4.25 16.69 -6.91
C PRO A 147 4.18 17.88 -5.96
N PHE A 148 3.50 17.76 -4.82
CA PHE A 148 3.14 18.86 -3.93
C PHE A 148 3.32 18.56 -2.44
#